data_AF-A0A3D2CII8-F1
#
_entry.id   AF-A0A3D2CII8-F1
#
_cell.length_a   1.000
_cell.length_b   1.000
_cell.length_c   1.000
_cell.angle_alpha   90.00
_cell.angle_beta   90.00
_cell.angle_gamma   90.00
#
_symmetry.space_group_name_H-M   'P 1'
#
loop_
_entity.id
_entity.type
_entity.pdbx_description
1 polymer ?
#
loop_
_entity_poly.entity_id
_entity_poly.type
_entity_poly.pdbx_seq_one_letter_code
_entity_poly.pdbx_strand_id
1 'polypeptide(L)'
;MTVETADSLPVWAQASRTSVEMFGFVAGPFTDPLSRTWWPGLVLVAVVALVYAVRKQVRIYPALRALAAHPSTHLDLQLLLSRQLVRALLGGAGISLAYTIATRGVLWADHTLGRPVAPEWPVSVITIVYTAVLFVAWDASRFVLHWCMHRIPALWAFHQVHHSAERLTPLTFHRIHPVESAFYRLRGGLVTGVVTGAFYWVFRDQASTWTWLGVPAMGVLLNTTLGNLRHSSVPIRFPKLIETWVLLSPAQHQLHHSADPRHYGANFGTWIPWWDQLTGSLCTDFSGPLTFGVPAAERNHDDHLLSAWLGPFRSLVPYATPLALLFAGALGMPAQAAEAADDDGSNDNESELGTEIIVYSSDKSPRVAGAAQRVDEATLEQFEYDDIERVLA
;
A
#
# COMPACT_ATOMS: atom_id res chain seq x y z
N MET A 1 -18.87 -38.87 -29.67
CA MET A 1 -19.44 -37.63 -29.11
C MET A 1 -18.37 -36.57 -29.24
N THR A 2 -18.45 -35.74 -30.27
CA THR A 2 -17.46 -34.71 -30.57
C THR A 2 -17.55 -33.58 -29.55
N VAL A 3 -16.41 -33.19 -28.99
CA VAL A 3 -16.33 -31.96 -28.19
C VAL A 3 -16.49 -30.80 -29.17
N GLU A 4 -17.61 -30.08 -29.10
CA GLU A 4 -17.75 -28.80 -29.79
C GLU A 4 -16.69 -27.84 -29.26
N THR A 5 -15.75 -27.45 -30.12
CA THR A 5 -14.83 -26.35 -29.82
C THR A 5 -15.61 -25.06 -29.72
N ALA A 6 -15.21 -24.17 -28.80
CA ALA A 6 -16.01 -23.01 -28.39
C ALA A 6 -16.34 -22.00 -29.51
N ASP A 7 -15.68 -22.12 -30.66
CA ASP A 7 -15.78 -21.23 -31.83
C ASP A 7 -17.04 -21.46 -32.68
N SER A 8 -17.83 -22.52 -32.42
CA SER A 8 -19.03 -22.88 -33.19
C SER A 8 -20.32 -22.12 -32.84
N LEU A 9 -20.28 -21.26 -31.82
CA LEU A 9 -21.47 -20.61 -31.27
C LEU A 9 -22.01 -19.49 -32.17
N PRO A 10 -23.34 -19.33 -32.30
CA PRO A 10 -23.95 -18.21 -33.02
C PRO A 10 -23.46 -16.84 -32.52
N VAL A 11 -23.38 -15.85 -33.41
CA VAL A 11 -22.88 -14.49 -33.10
C VAL A 11 -23.60 -13.86 -31.89
N TRP A 12 -24.91 -14.09 -31.72
CA TRP A 12 -25.66 -13.61 -30.55
C TRP A 12 -25.30 -14.32 -29.23
N ALA A 13 -24.85 -15.58 -29.30
CA ALA A 13 -24.37 -16.35 -28.15
C ALA A 13 -22.93 -15.95 -27.77
N GLN A 14 -22.11 -15.58 -28.77
CA GLN A 14 -20.80 -14.97 -28.54
C GLN A 14 -20.95 -13.56 -27.93
N ALA A 15 -21.77 -12.70 -28.53
CA ALA A 15 -22.02 -11.35 -28.02
C ALA A 15 -22.63 -11.33 -26.61
N SER A 16 -23.51 -12.30 -26.27
CA SER A 16 -24.03 -12.44 -24.91
C SER A 16 -22.98 -12.95 -23.92
N ARG A 17 -22.04 -13.84 -24.32
CA ARG A 17 -20.85 -14.16 -23.50
C ARG A 17 -19.99 -12.93 -23.25
N THR A 18 -19.60 -12.20 -24.29
CA THR A 18 -18.80 -10.97 -24.14
C THR A 18 -19.51 -9.93 -23.25
N SER A 19 -20.84 -9.83 -23.34
CA SER A 19 -21.64 -8.95 -22.46
C SER A 19 -21.64 -9.43 -21.00
N VAL A 20 -21.76 -10.74 -20.75
CA VAL A 20 -21.69 -11.34 -19.41
C VAL A 20 -20.28 -11.23 -18.81
N GLU A 21 -19.24 -11.43 -19.61
CA GLU A 21 -17.84 -11.27 -19.22
C GLU A 21 -17.51 -9.80 -18.90
N MET A 22 -17.97 -8.86 -19.74
CA MET A 22 -17.83 -7.43 -19.49
C MET A 22 -18.63 -6.99 -18.25
N PHE A 23 -19.84 -7.49 -18.06
CA PHE A 23 -20.61 -7.27 -16.82
C PHE A 23 -19.86 -7.85 -15.61
N GLY A 24 -19.32 -9.07 -15.70
CA GLY A 24 -18.50 -9.69 -14.66
C GLY A 24 -17.21 -8.91 -14.35
N PHE A 25 -16.58 -8.30 -15.36
CA PHE A 25 -15.41 -7.44 -15.20
C PHE A 25 -15.74 -6.16 -14.42
N VAL A 26 -16.85 -5.49 -14.76
CA VAL A 26 -17.30 -4.23 -14.14
C VAL A 26 -17.94 -4.45 -12.76
N ALA A 27 -18.78 -5.48 -12.61
CA ALA A 27 -19.51 -5.79 -11.39
C ALA A 27 -18.67 -6.63 -10.39
N GLY A 28 -17.64 -7.32 -10.87
CA GLY A 28 -16.76 -8.19 -10.07
C GLY A 28 -16.21 -7.58 -8.78
N PRO A 29 -15.77 -6.30 -8.73
CA PRO A 29 -15.33 -5.66 -7.49
C PRO A 29 -16.42 -5.59 -6.41
N PHE A 30 -17.69 -5.62 -6.81
CA PHE A 30 -18.84 -5.48 -5.92
C PHE A 30 -19.47 -6.83 -5.55
N THR A 31 -19.25 -7.88 -6.34
CA THR A 31 -19.83 -9.21 -6.13
C THR A 31 -18.87 -10.22 -5.51
N ASP A 32 -17.56 -10.09 -5.74
CA ASP A 32 -16.51 -10.94 -5.17
C ASP A 32 -16.34 -10.71 -3.65
N PRO A 33 -16.58 -11.70 -2.77
CA PRO A 33 -16.41 -11.54 -1.32
C PRO A 33 -14.97 -11.26 -0.86
N LEU A 34 -13.97 -11.56 -1.69
CA LEU A 34 -12.56 -11.24 -1.43
C LEU A 34 -12.21 -9.80 -1.86
N SER A 35 -13.11 -9.11 -2.58
CA SER A 35 -12.97 -7.70 -2.90
C SER A 35 -13.33 -6.82 -1.72
N ARG A 36 -12.59 -5.72 -1.53
CA ARG A 36 -12.94 -4.72 -0.49
C ARG A 36 -14.24 -3.99 -0.80
N THR A 37 -14.57 -3.77 -2.07
CA THR A 37 -15.81 -3.14 -2.53
C THR A 37 -17.01 -4.10 -2.56
N TRP A 38 -16.90 -5.31 -1.99
CA TRP A 38 -18.02 -6.25 -1.86
C TRP A 38 -19.24 -5.56 -1.23
N TRP A 39 -20.39 -5.67 -1.90
CA TRP A 39 -21.55 -4.81 -1.63
C TRP A 39 -22.06 -4.79 -0.17
N PRO A 40 -22.01 -5.87 0.63
CA PRO A 40 -22.42 -5.82 2.04
C PRO A 40 -21.48 -4.94 2.89
N GLY A 41 -20.19 -4.89 2.53
CA GLY A 41 -19.23 -3.98 3.15
C GLY A 41 -19.52 -2.52 2.82
N LEU A 42 -19.95 -2.23 1.58
CA LEU A 42 -20.38 -0.88 1.20
C LEU A 42 -21.70 -0.48 1.89
N VAL A 43 -22.65 -1.40 2.03
CA VAL A 43 -23.89 -1.18 2.81
C VAL A 43 -23.55 -0.89 4.28
N LEU A 44 -22.63 -1.64 4.89
CA LEU A 44 -22.18 -1.39 6.26
C LEU A 44 -21.59 0.04 6.41
N VAL A 45 -20.70 0.45 5.50
CA VAL A 45 -20.16 1.82 5.52
C VAL A 45 -21.26 2.87 5.32
N ALA A 46 -22.21 2.63 4.42
CA ALA A 46 -23.33 3.55 4.18
C ALA A 46 -24.23 3.71 5.43
N VAL A 47 -24.52 2.62 6.15
CA VAL A 47 -25.27 2.65 7.42
C VAL A 47 -24.50 3.43 8.49
N VAL A 48 -23.19 3.17 8.63
CA VAL A 48 -22.35 3.88 9.61
C VAL A 48 -22.24 5.37 9.28
N ALA A 49 -22.08 5.73 8.01
CA ALA A 49 -22.06 7.11 7.54
C ALA A 49 -23.42 7.82 7.74
N LEU A 50 -24.54 7.12 7.53
CA LEU A 50 -25.88 7.63 7.80
C LEU A 50 -26.08 7.93 9.30
N VAL A 51 -25.72 6.98 10.17
CA VAL A 51 -25.78 7.17 11.64
C VAL A 51 -24.90 8.35 12.07
N TYR A 52 -23.69 8.46 11.52
CA TYR A 52 -22.80 9.60 11.79
C TYR A 52 -23.41 10.93 11.32
N ALA A 53 -23.94 10.98 10.10
CA ALA A 53 -24.55 12.17 9.52
C ALA A 53 -25.75 12.65 10.35
N VAL A 54 -26.63 11.74 10.80
CA VAL A 54 -27.75 12.07 11.70
C VAL A 54 -27.24 12.64 13.02
N ARG A 55 -26.25 11.98 13.67
CA ARG A 55 -25.70 12.43 14.96
C ARG A 55 -24.93 13.75 14.87
N LYS A 56 -24.40 14.11 13.71
CA LYS A 56 -23.69 15.37 13.44
C LYS A 56 -24.53 16.39 12.66
N GLN A 57 -25.82 16.12 12.45
CA GLN A 57 -26.76 16.98 11.71
C GLN A 57 -26.28 17.37 10.28
N VAL A 58 -25.50 16.49 9.65
CA VAL A 58 -24.95 16.71 8.30
C VAL A 58 -26.05 16.54 7.25
N ARG A 59 -26.18 17.51 6.35
CA ARG A 59 -27.10 17.43 5.20
C ARG A 59 -26.56 16.42 4.18
N ILE A 60 -27.11 15.21 4.19
CA ILE A 60 -26.63 14.05 3.41
C ILE A 60 -26.62 14.32 1.91
N TYR A 61 -27.72 14.79 1.32
CA TYR A 61 -27.80 14.95 -0.15
C TYR A 61 -26.78 15.97 -0.72
N PRO A 62 -26.62 17.19 -0.15
CA PRO A 62 -25.54 18.09 -0.56
C PRO A 62 -24.14 17.48 -0.38
N ALA A 63 -23.88 16.77 0.72
CA ALA A 63 -22.59 16.15 0.99
C ALA A 63 -22.25 15.04 -0.03
N LEU A 64 -23.21 14.16 -0.35
CA LEU A 64 -23.05 13.13 -1.38
C LEU A 64 -22.86 13.74 -2.78
N ARG A 65 -23.61 14.79 -3.13
CA ARG A 65 -23.45 15.49 -4.41
C ARG A 65 -22.08 16.16 -4.53
N ALA A 66 -21.61 16.82 -3.48
CA ALA A 66 -20.28 17.45 -3.44
C ALA A 66 -19.16 16.41 -3.53
N LEU A 67 -19.33 15.24 -2.89
CA LEU A 67 -18.39 14.13 -2.97
C LEU A 67 -18.34 13.52 -4.37
N ALA A 68 -19.51 13.24 -4.96
CA ALA A 68 -19.63 12.61 -6.27
C ALA A 68 -19.11 13.48 -7.43
N ALA A 69 -19.19 14.81 -7.31
CA ALA A 69 -18.69 15.76 -8.30
C ALA A 69 -17.21 16.15 -8.13
N HIS A 70 -16.51 15.60 -7.13
CA HIS A 70 -15.13 15.98 -6.82
C HIS A 70 -14.13 15.31 -7.79
N PRO A 71 -13.13 16.03 -8.34
CA PRO A 71 -12.12 15.44 -9.24
C PRO A 71 -11.42 14.21 -8.63
N SER A 72 -10.99 14.31 -7.37
CA SER A 72 -10.49 13.17 -6.58
C SER A 72 -11.39 11.92 -6.64
N THR A 73 -12.71 12.06 -6.55
CA THR A 73 -13.65 10.93 -6.61
C THR A 73 -13.79 10.36 -8.02
N HIS A 74 -13.65 11.20 -9.06
CA HIS A 74 -13.62 10.74 -10.44
C HIS A 74 -12.35 9.90 -10.73
N LEU A 75 -11.19 10.29 -10.18
CA LEU A 75 -9.97 9.50 -10.30
C LEU A 75 -10.08 8.14 -9.59
N ASP A 76 -10.71 8.07 -8.41
CA ASP A 76 -10.96 6.81 -7.70
C ASP A 76 -11.79 5.83 -8.56
N LEU A 77 -12.81 6.32 -9.28
CA LEU A 77 -13.62 5.53 -10.21
C LEU A 77 -12.81 5.04 -11.43
N GLN A 78 -11.95 5.88 -12.00
CA GLN A 78 -11.07 5.49 -13.11
C GLN A 78 -10.04 4.43 -12.69
N LEU A 79 -9.49 4.56 -11.48
CA LEU A 79 -8.53 3.59 -10.91
C LEU A 79 -9.22 2.27 -10.50
N LEU A 80 -10.45 2.31 -10.00
CA LEU A 80 -11.27 1.10 -9.78
C LEU A 80 -11.46 0.29 -11.06
N LEU A 81 -11.87 0.93 -12.16
CA LEU A 81 -12.13 0.26 -13.44
C LEU A 81 -10.83 -0.28 -14.07
N SER A 82 -9.77 0.53 -14.11
CA SER A 82 -8.48 0.11 -14.68
C SER A 82 -7.76 -0.96 -13.84
N ARG A 83 -7.96 -1.00 -12.51
CA ARG A 83 -7.43 -2.05 -11.64
C ARG A 83 -7.95 -3.45 -11.99
N GLN A 84 -9.12 -3.56 -12.64
CA GLN A 84 -9.63 -4.85 -13.13
C GLN A 84 -8.79 -5.40 -14.29
N LEU A 85 -8.27 -4.54 -15.16
CA LEU A 85 -7.30 -4.92 -16.20
C LEU A 85 -5.97 -5.37 -15.55
N VAL A 86 -5.48 -4.63 -14.55
CA VAL A 86 -4.28 -5.01 -13.78
C VAL A 86 -4.49 -6.34 -13.03
N ARG A 87 -5.70 -6.62 -12.54
CA ARG A 87 -6.07 -7.90 -11.92
C ARG A 87 -6.09 -9.04 -12.94
N ALA A 88 -6.53 -8.81 -14.17
CA ALA A 88 -6.47 -9.81 -15.23
C ALA A 88 -5.01 -10.15 -15.61
N LEU A 89 -4.15 -9.13 -15.79
CA LEU A 89 -2.75 -9.30 -16.18
C LEU A 89 -1.86 -9.89 -15.07
N LEU A 90 -2.01 -9.43 -13.82
CA LEU A 90 -1.16 -9.79 -12.68
C LEU A 90 -1.85 -10.73 -11.66
N GLY A 91 -3.00 -11.31 -12.03
CA GLY A 91 -3.86 -12.08 -11.14
C GLY A 91 -3.18 -13.29 -10.52
N GLY A 92 -2.64 -14.16 -11.37
CA GLY A 92 -2.01 -15.43 -10.96
C GLY A 92 -0.63 -15.29 -10.33
N ALA A 93 0.11 -14.20 -10.63
CA ALA A 93 1.54 -14.09 -10.30
C ALA A 93 1.87 -14.32 -8.81
N GLY A 94 1.08 -13.74 -7.90
CA GLY A 94 1.27 -13.93 -6.46
C GLY A 94 0.98 -15.36 -5.98
N ILE A 95 0.00 -16.04 -6.59
CA ILE A 95 -0.36 -17.44 -6.26
C ILE A 95 0.72 -18.38 -6.80
N SER A 96 1.15 -18.20 -8.05
CA SER A 96 2.23 -18.96 -8.66
C SER A 96 3.55 -18.80 -7.90
N LEU A 97 3.85 -17.59 -7.42
CA LEU A 97 5.01 -17.33 -6.56
C LEU A 97 4.88 -18.04 -5.20
N ALA A 98 3.73 -17.94 -4.52
CA ALA A 98 3.51 -18.63 -3.25
C ALA A 98 3.68 -20.15 -3.39
N TYR A 99 3.05 -20.75 -4.40
CA TYR A 99 3.18 -22.17 -4.69
C TYR A 99 4.64 -22.56 -4.98
N THR A 100 5.33 -21.79 -5.82
CA THR A 100 6.73 -22.06 -6.18
C THR A 100 7.65 -21.97 -4.96
N ILE A 101 7.54 -20.92 -4.14
CA ILE A 101 8.34 -20.74 -2.93
C ILE A 101 8.04 -21.84 -1.91
N ALA A 102 6.76 -22.19 -1.70
CA ALA A 102 6.39 -23.27 -0.80
C ALA A 102 6.97 -24.62 -1.25
N THR A 103 6.74 -25.02 -2.50
CA THR A 103 7.23 -26.30 -3.04
C THR A 103 8.75 -26.36 -3.06
N ARG A 104 9.44 -25.30 -3.51
CA ARG A 104 10.92 -25.27 -3.55
C ARG A 104 11.52 -25.22 -2.15
N GLY A 105 10.91 -24.49 -1.22
CA GLY A 105 11.32 -24.46 0.19
C GLY A 105 11.20 -25.82 0.88
N VAL A 106 10.08 -26.52 0.68
CA VAL A 106 9.87 -27.89 1.20
C VAL A 106 10.88 -28.87 0.60
N LEU A 107 11.09 -28.85 -0.72
CA LEU A 107 12.05 -29.74 -1.38
C LEU A 107 13.49 -29.48 -0.96
N TRP A 108 13.85 -28.20 -0.78
CA TRP A 108 15.15 -27.80 -0.24
C TRP A 108 15.33 -28.31 1.20
N ALA A 109 14.36 -28.06 2.08
CA ALA A 109 14.41 -28.49 3.48
C ALA A 109 14.43 -30.02 3.63
N ASP A 110 13.65 -30.76 2.83
CA ASP A 110 13.71 -32.23 2.76
C ASP A 110 15.12 -32.74 2.41
N HIS A 111 15.87 -32.01 1.58
CA HIS A 111 17.23 -32.37 1.15
C HIS A 111 18.32 -31.91 2.13
N THR A 112 18.19 -30.74 2.75
CA THR A 112 19.24 -30.14 3.60
C THR A 112 19.07 -30.42 5.09
N LEU A 113 17.84 -30.47 5.58
CA LEU A 113 17.47 -30.70 6.98
C LEU A 113 16.87 -32.09 7.21
N GLY A 114 16.57 -32.81 6.14
CA GLY A 114 15.88 -34.09 6.16
C GLY A 114 14.36 -33.94 6.28
N ARG A 115 13.68 -35.09 6.41
CA ARG A 115 12.23 -35.16 6.63
C ARG A 115 11.94 -35.26 8.13
N PRO A 116 11.31 -34.27 8.76
CA PRO A 116 10.93 -34.37 10.16
C PRO A 116 9.80 -35.38 10.35
N VAL A 117 9.75 -36.00 11.52
CA VAL A 117 8.54 -36.69 11.99
C VAL A 117 7.52 -35.62 12.36
N ALA A 118 6.34 -35.66 11.75
CA ALA A 118 5.29 -34.67 11.99
C ALA A 118 4.79 -34.76 13.45
N PRO A 119 4.69 -33.64 14.19
CA PRO A 119 4.08 -33.64 15.52
C PRO A 119 2.61 -34.08 15.45
N GLU A 120 2.15 -34.91 16.40
CA GLU A 120 0.75 -35.33 16.50
C GLU A 120 -0.09 -34.22 17.15
N TRP A 121 -0.36 -33.14 16.41
CA TRP A 121 -1.17 -32.02 16.89
C TRP A 121 -2.59 -32.09 16.33
N PRO A 122 -3.64 -31.73 17.10
CA PRO A 122 -4.98 -31.63 16.55
C PRO A 122 -5.02 -30.63 15.39
N VAL A 123 -5.67 -30.99 14.28
CA VAL A 123 -5.76 -30.15 13.07
C VAL A 123 -6.32 -28.74 13.37
N SER A 124 -7.19 -28.61 14.37
CA SER A 124 -7.67 -27.31 14.88
C SER A 124 -6.55 -26.44 15.44
N VAL A 125 -5.63 -27.00 16.24
CA VAL A 125 -4.46 -26.30 16.79
C VAL A 125 -3.52 -25.90 15.67
N ILE A 126 -3.20 -26.80 14.74
CA ILE A 126 -2.37 -26.50 13.56
C ILE A 126 -2.98 -25.34 12.76
N THR A 127 -4.30 -25.37 12.52
CA THR A 127 -5.02 -24.32 11.78
C THR A 127 -5.01 -22.98 12.49
N ILE A 128 -5.21 -22.95 13.82
CA ILE A 128 -5.15 -21.72 14.62
C ILE A 128 -3.74 -21.13 14.60
N VAL A 129 -2.72 -21.94 14.87
CA VAL A 129 -1.32 -21.49 14.91
C VAL A 129 -0.85 -21.04 13.52
N TYR A 130 -1.18 -21.77 12.45
CA TYR A 130 -0.91 -21.35 11.07
C TYR A 130 -1.59 -20.01 10.75
N THR A 131 -2.88 -19.87 11.05
CA THR A 131 -3.64 -18.64 10.76
C THR A 131 -3.05 -17.45 11.52
N ALA A 132 -2.68 -17.64 12.79
CA ALA A 132 -2.06 -16.60 13.61
C ALA A 132 -0.67 -16.19 13.08
N VAL A 133 0.22 -17.15 12.81
CA VAL A 133 1.57 -16.88 12.29
C VAL A 133 1.50 -16.22 10.92
N LEU A 134 0.66 -16.71 10.00
CA LEU A 134 0.50 -16.08 8.70
C LEU A 134 -0.09 -14.67 8.84
N PHE A 135 -1.10 -14.46 9.68
CA PHE A 135 -1.68 -13.12 9.90
C PHE A 135 -0.63 -12.12 10.39
N VAL A 136 0.14 -12.49 11.42
CA VAL A 136 1.21 -11.64 11.98
C VAL A 136 2.28 -11.36 10.92
N ALA A 137 2.74 -12.38 10.18
CA ALA A 137 3.70 -12.22 9.10
C ALA A 137 3.15 -11.35 7.95
N TRP A 138 1.86 -11.47 7.61
CA TRP A 138 1.19 -10.67 6.59
C TRP A 138 0.99 -9.22 7.00
N ASP A 139 0.77 -8.92 8.28
CA ASP A 139 0.64 -7.55 8.76
C ASP A 139 2.02 -6.88 8.91
N ALA A 140 2.99 -7.57 9.52
CA ALA A 140 4.39 -7.12 9.64
C ALA A 140 4.99 -6.75 8.29
N SER A 141 4.88 -7.64 7.31
CA SER A 141 5.37 -7.38 5.95
C SER A 141 4.49 -6.40 5.15
N ARG A 142 3.31 -6.03 5.66
CA ARG A 142 2.55 -4.88 5.13
C ARG A 142 3.15 -3.59 5.65
N PHE A 143 3.33 -3.52 6.96
CA PHE A 143 3.97 -2.41 7.62
C PHE A 143 5.34 -2.11 7.01
N VAL A 144 6.23 -3.10 6.87
CA VAL A 144 7.58 -2.89 6.29
C VAL A 144 7.50 -2.33 4.86
N LEU A 145 6.68 -2.91 3.99
CA LEU A 145 6.56 -2.44 2.60
C LEU A 145 5.97 -1.02 2.54
N HIS A 146 4.97 -0.74 3.38
CA HIS A 146 4.32 0.57 3.46
C HIS A 146 5.26 1.63 4.05
N TRP A 147 5.99 1.31 5.11
CA TRP A 147 7.05 2.14 5.67
C TRP A 147 8.14 2.45 4.63
N CYS A 148 8.58 1.45 3.84
CA CYS A 148 9.49 1.67 2.71
C CYS A 148 8.89 2.60 1.64
N MET A 149 7.58 2.50 1.36
CA MET A 149 6.88 3.41 0.44
C MET A 149 6.85 4.87 0.92
N HIS A 150 7.00 5.11 2.23
CA HIS A 150 7.10 6.45 2.83
C HIS A 150 8.55 6.92 3.10
N ARG A 151 9.56 6.08 2.84
CA ARG A 151 10.98 6.41 3.10
C ARG A 151 11.90 6.33 1.88
N ILE A 152 11.50 5.60 0.83
CA ILE A 152 12.27 5.45 -0.40
C ILE A 152 11.60 6.32 -1.48
N PRO A 153 12.23 7.40 -1.98
CA PRO A 153 11.62 8.32 -2.96
C PRO A 153 11.06 7.63 -4.19
N ALA A 154 11.74 6.57 -4.67
CA ALA A 154 11.29 5.79 -5.81
C ALA A 154 9.97 5.03 -5.56
N LEU A 155 9.73 4.57 -4.33
CA LEU A 155 8.47 3.93 -3.95
C LEU A 155 7.41 4.98 -3.59
N TRP A 156 7.81 6.08 -2.96
CA TRP A 156 6.94 7.22 -2.67
C TRP A 156 6.32 7.80 -3.93
N ALA A 157 7.06 7.92 -5.04
CA ALA A 157 6.50 8.40 -6.31
C ALA A 157 5.24 7.61 -6.74
N PHE A 158 5.21 6.29 -6.54
CA PHE A 158 4.03 5.47 -6.83
C PHE A 158 2.98 5.54 -5.73
N HIS A 159 3.40 5.61 -4.47
CA HIS A 159 2.50 5.63 -3.32
C HIS A 159 1.85 6.99 -3.05
N GLN A 160 2.45 8.07 -3.53
CA GLN A 160 1.86 9.41 -3.55
C GLN A 160 0.54 9.42 -4.32
N VAL A 161 0.38 8.54 -5.32
CA VAL A 161 -0.91 8.33 -6.00
C VAL A 161 -2.00 7.93 -5.02
N HIS A 162 -1.70 7.14 -3.99
CA HIS A 162 -2.65 6.79 -2.92
C HIS A 162 -2.93 7.99 -1.99
N HIS A 163 -1.89 8.74 -1.61
CA HIS A 163 -1.99 9.88 -0.69
C HIS A 163 -2.59 11.15 -1.29
N SER A 164 -2.62 11.30 -2.62
CA SER A 164 -3.20 12.46 -3.31
C SER A 164 -4.73 12.54 -3.23
N ALA A 165 -5.39 11.68 -2.44
CA ALA A 165 -6.83 11.66 -2.25
C ALA A 165 -7.30 12.80 -1.34
N GLU A 166 -7.75 13.90 -1.95
CA GLU A 166 -8.35 15.04 -1.23
C GLU A 166 -9.68 14.69 -0.53
N ARG A 167 -10.30 13.57 -0.92
CA ARG A 167 -11.53 13.02 -0.32
C ARG A 167 -11.40 11.52 -0.11
N LEU A 168 -11.35 11.06 1.15
CA LEU A 168 -11.36 9.64 1.47
C LEU A 168 -12.77 9.05 1.29
N THR A 169 -12.87 8.07 0.38
CA THR A 169 -14.07 7.25 0.14
C THR A 169 -13.70 5.77 0.12
N PRO A 170 -14.65 4.82 0.28
CA PRO A 170 -14.33 3.39 0.16
C PRO A 170 -13.70 3.02 -1.20
N LEU A 171 -13.86 3.86 -2.23
CA LEU A 171 -13.23 3.70 -3.53
C LEU A 171 -11.75 4.13 -3.52
N THR A 172 -11.30 4.96 -2.58
CA THR A 172 -9.91 5.39 -2.43
C THR A 172 -8.96 4.22 -2.12
N PHE A 173 -9.47 3.10 -1.59
CA PHE A 173 -8.70 1.84 -1.54
C PHE A 173 -8.29 1.31 -2.95
N HIS A 174 -8.97 1.74 -4.01
CA HIS A 174 -8.64 1.41 -5.38
C HIS A 174 -7.69 2.40 -6.05
N ARG A 175 -7.46 3.57 -5.43
CA ARG A 175 -6.41 4.52 -5.79
C ARG A 175 -5.05 3.97 -5.32
N ILE A 176 -4.53 3.02 -6.10
CA ILE A 176 -3.25 2.33 -5.89
C ILE A 176 -2.61 2.18 -7.27
N HIS A 177 -1.35 2.57 -7.42
CA HIS A 177 -0.64 2.46 -8.70
C HIS A 177 -0.42 0.98 -9.10
N PRO A 178 -0.39 0.62 -10.40
CA PRO A 178 -0.10 -0.75 -10.84
C PRO A 178 1.22 -1.33 -10.29
N VAL A 179 2.27 -0.50 -10.14
CA VAL A 179 3.57 -0.91 -9.56
C VAL A 179 3.43 -1.22 -8.07
N GLU A 180 2.74 -0.38 -7.30
CA GLU A 180 2.42 -0.64 -5.90
C GLU A 180 1.59 -1.94 -5.75
N SER A 181 0.61 -2.15 -6.64
CA SER A 181 -0.17 -3.39 -6.71
C SER A 181 0.71 -4.61 -6.98
N ALA A 182 1.75 -4.49 -7.82
CA ALA A 182 2.70 -5.57 -8.07
C ALA A 182 3.55 -5.87 -6.83
N PHE A 183 4.08 -4.84 -6.15
CA PHE A 183 4.84 -5.03 -4.90
C PHE A 183 4.00 -5.76 -3.82
N TYR A 184 2.76 -5.32 -3.56
CA TYR A 184 1.90 -6.01 -2.58
C TYR A 184 1.57 -7.46 -3.00
N ARG A 185 1.41 -7.75 -4.30
CA ARG A 185 1.18 -9.12 -4.81
C ARG A 185 2.41 -10.02 -4.63
N LEU A 186 3.59 -9.54 -5.01
CA LEU A 186 4.85 -10.28 -4.90
C LEU A 186 5.19 -10.52 -3.42
N ARG A 187 5.05 -9.49 -2.58
CA ARG A 187 5.17 -9.60 -1.12
C ARG A 187 4.21 -10.67 -0.57
N GLY A 188 2.93 -10.60 -0.94
CA GLY A 188 1.92 -11.55 -0.47
C GLY A 188 2.23 -12.99 -0.89
N GLY A 189 2.68 -13.16 -2.14
CA GLY A 189 3.14 -14.44 -2.66
C GLY A 189 4.34 -15.00 -1.89
N LEU A 190 5.37 -14.18 -1.67
CA LEU A 190 6.56 -14.56 -0.91
C LEU A 190 6.21 -14.99 0.52
N VAL A 191 5.47 -14.17 1.26
CA VAL A 191 5.15 -14.44 2.68
C VAL A 191 4.26 -15.66 2.82
N THR A 192 3.22 -15.80 2.00
CA THR A 192 2.42 -17.03 1.99
C THR A 192 3.26 -18.23 1.63
N GLY A 193 4.08 -18.16 0.56
CA GLY A 193 4.94 -19.27 0.15
C GLY A 193 5.89 -19.75 1.24
N VAL A 194 6.58 -18.83 1.93
CA VAL A 194 7.50 -19.15 3.03
C VAL A 194 6.76 -19.79 4.20
N VAL A 195 5.68 -19.17 4.69
CA VAL A 195 4.96 -19.68 5.88
C VAL A 195 4.23 -20.98 5.56
N THR A 196 3.54 -21.08 4.41
CA THR A 196 2.90 -22.32 3.93
C THR A 196 3.92 -23.44 3.74
N GLY A 197 5.07 -23.16 3.11
CA GLY A 197 6.14 -24.14 2.92
C GLY A 197 6.72 -24.64 4.24
N ALA A 198 6.99 -23.75 5.19
CA ALA A 198 7.50 -24.12 6.52
C ALA A 198 6.49 -24.98 7.30
N PHE A 199 5.22 -24.58 7.36
CA PHE A 199 4.18 -25.37 8.04
C PHE A 199 3.95 -26.73 7.36
N TYR A 200 3.95 -26.79 6.03
CA TYR A 200 3.84 -28.06 5.32
C TYR A 200 5.06 -28.97 5.56
N TRP A 201 6.28 -28.41 5.61
CA TRP A 201 7.48 -29.21 5.90
C TRP A 201 7.46 -29.80 7.32
N VAL A 202 6.93 -29.08 8.31
CA VAL A 202 6.79 -29.55 9.71
C VAL A 202 5.63 -30.53 9.92
N PHE A 203 4.42 -30.17 9.48
CA PHE A 203 3.18 -30.92 9.78
C PHE A 203 2.76 -31.91 8.68
N ARG A 204 3.45 -31.90 7.53
CA ARG A 204 3.25 -32.83 6.39
C ARG A 204 1.77 -32.92 5.95
N ASP A 205 1.27 -34.14 5.84
CA ASP A 205 -0.07 -34.51 5.40
C ASP A 205 -1.20 -34.15 6.39
N GLN A 206 -0.88 -33.81 7.64
CA GLN A 206 -1.86 -33.29 8.60
C GLN A 206 -2.40 -31.90 8.20
N ALA A 207 -1.67 -31.16 7.35
CA ALA A 207 -2.06 -29.85 6.83
C ALA A 207 -3.06 -29.95 5.66
N SER A 208 -4.28 -30.43 5.95
CA SER A 208 -5.37 -30.59 4.97
C SER A 208 -5.80 -29.27 4.29
N THR A 209 -6.58 -29.35 3.21
CA THR A 209 -7.14 -28.18 2.50
C THR A 209 -7.86 -27.19 3.42
N TRP A 210 -8.48 -27.67 4.51
CA TRP A 210 -9.21 -26.84 5.48
C TRP A 210 -8.31 -25.93 6.30
N THR A 211 -7.05 -26.31 6.53
CA THR A 211 -6.04 -25.53 7.28
C THR A 211 -5.80 -24.14 6.64
N TRP A 212 -6.00 -24.03 5.33
CA TRP A 212 -5.72 -22.81 4.55
C TRP A 212 -6.92 -21.85 4.45
N LEU A 213 -8.12 -22.25 4.89
CA LEU A 213 -9.36 -21.46 4.75
C LEU A 213 -9.60 -20.43 5.87
N GLY A 214 -8.98 -20.59 7.04
CA GLY A 214 -9.13 -19.63 8.16
C GLY A 214 -8.57 -18.23 7.84
N VAL A 215 -7.54 -18.17 6.99
CA VAL A 215 -6.87 -16.95 6.54
C VAL A 215 -7.79 -16.07 5.68
N PRO A 216 -8.44 -16.57 4.60
CA PRO A 216 -9.50 -15.87 3.91
C PRO A 216 -10.60 -15.33 4.83
N ALA A 217 -11.08 -16.12 5.80
CA ALA A 217 -12.19 -15.72 6.66
C ALA A 217 -11.88 -14.49 7.54
N MET A 218 -10.71 -14.48 8.20
CA MET A 218 -10.25 -13.32 8.98
C MET A 218 -10.00 -12.10 8.08
N GLY A 219 -9.40 -12.31 6.91
CA GLY A 219 -9.16 -11.26 5.92
C GLY A 219 -10.47 -10.62 5.44
N VAL A 220 -11.48 -11.41 5.10
CA VAL A 220 -12.82 -10.93 4.72
C VAL A 220 -13.44 -10.14 5.88
N LEU A 221 -13.50 -10.70 7.09
CA LEU A 221 -14.07 -10.02 8.26
C LEU A 221 -13.47 -8.63 8.47
N LEU A 222 -12.13 -8.53 8.55
CA LEU A 222 -11.42 -7.28 8.76
C LEU A 222 -11.58 -6.30 7.59
N ASN A 223 -11.57 -6.79 6.35
CA ASN A 223 -11.79 -5.98 5.15
C ASN A 223 -13.21 -5.37 5.11
N THR A 224 -14.24 -6.21 5.30
CA THR A 224 -15.65 -5.82 5.26
C THR A 224 -16.01 -4.87 6.40
N THR A 225 -15.50 -5.11 7.62
CA THR A 225 -15.85 -4.30 8.79
C THR A 225 -15.02 -3.03 8.93
N LEU A 226 -13.70 -3.07 8.73
CA LEU A 226 -12.78 -1.95 9.04
C LEU A 226 -11.97 -1.48 7.83
N GLY A 227 -11.77 -2.33 6.82
CA GLY A 227 -10.97 -2.05 5.64
C GLY A 227 -11.51 -0.93 4.74
N ASN A 228 -12.83 -0.71 4.76
CA ASN A 228 -13.49 0.39 4.04
C ASN A 228 -13.68 1.63 4.91
N LEU A 229 -13.98 1.48 6.21
CA LEU A 229 -14.20 2.60 7.12
C LEU A 229 -12.96 3.49 7.28
N ARG A 230 -11.76 2.91 7.20
CA ARG A 230 -10.50 3.66 7.24
C ARG A 230 -10.30 4.64 6.07
N HIS A 231 -10.91 4.35 4.92
CA HIS A 231 -10.97 5.27 3.78
C HIS A 231 -12.36 5.89 3.72
N SER A 232 -12.80 6.54 4.79
CA SER A 232 -14.09 7.24 4.79
C SER A 232 -13.94 8.59 5.47
N SER A 233 -14.93 9.47 5.28
CA SER A 233 -15.04 10.74 5.99
C SER A 233 -15.54 10.59 7.45
N VAL A 234 -15.68 9.36 7.97
CA VAL A 234 -16.19 9.08 9.31
C VAL A 234 -15.01 8.72 10.24
N PRO A 235 -14.63 9.59 11.20
CA PRO A 235 -13.51 9.35 12.10
C PRO A 235 -13.90 8.42 13.24
N ILE A 236 -13.94 7.13 12.93
CA ILE A 236 -14.26 6.08 13.92
C ILE A 236 -13.00 5.79 14.72
N ARG A 237 -13.09 6.10 16.01
CA ARG A 237 -12.08 5.81 17.01
C ARG A 237 -12.50 4.61 17.86
N PHE A 238 -11.52 3.88 18.37
CA PHE A 238 -11.72 2.92 19.46
C PHE A 238 -11.27 3.54 20.79
N PRO A 239 -11.61 2.95 21.95
CA PRO A 239 -10.99 3.31 23.22
C PRO A 239 -9.45 3.27 23.12
N LYS A 240 -8.76 4.25 23.73
CA LYS A 240 -7.30 4.41 23.59
C LYS A 240 -6.51 3.12 23.82
N LEU A 241 -6.90 2.32 24.81
CA LEU A 241 -6.28 1.01 25.10
C LEU A 241 -6.32 0.05 23.89
N ILE A 242 -7.40 0.07 23.12
CA ILE A 242 -7.57 -0.78 21.93
C ILE A 242 -6.75 -0.22 20.76
N GLU A 243 -6.81 1.10 20.51
CA GLU A 243 -6.02 1.80 19.47
C GLU A 243 -4.50 1.66 19.68
N THR A 244 -4.06 1.52 20.94
CA THR A 244 -2.65 1.36 21.30
C THR A 244 -2.19 -0.09 21.31
N TRP A 245 -2.98 -1.06 21.78
CA TRP A 245 -2.46 -2.42 22.04
C TRP A 245 -3.06 -3.54 21.19
N VAL A 246 -4.26 -3.36 20.64
CA VAL A 246 -5.05 -4.47 20.08
C VAL A 246 -5.33 -4.30 18.59
N LEU A 247 -5.86 -3.15 18.18
CA LEU A 247 -6.39 -2.97 16.82
C LEU A 247 -6.38 -1.50 16.41
N LEU A 248 -5.78 -1.21 15.26
CA LEU A 248 -5.78 0.12 14.67
C LEU A 248 -7.19 0.54 14.25
N SER A 249 -7.60 1.75 14.65
CA SER A 249 -8.90 2.30 14.28
C SER A 249 -8.90 2.90 12.88
N PRO A 250 -10.08 3.02 12.24
CA PRO A 250 -10.24 3.79 11.01
C PRO A 250 -9.64 5.20 11.07
N ALA A 251 -9.77 5.89 12.21
CA ALA A 251 -9.25 7.25 12.39
C ALA A 251 -7.71 7.33 12.38
N GLN A 252 -6.99 6.30 12.84
CA GLN A 252 -5.51 6.30 12.83
C GLN A 252 -4.96 6.28 11.39
N HIS A 253 -5.63 5.56 10.49
CA HIS A 253 -5.28 5.54 9.07
C HIS A 253 -5.75 6.79 8.31
N GLN A 254 -6.85 7.43 8.73
CA GLN A 254 -7.21 8.75 8.21
C GLN A 254 -6.16 9.80 8.60
N LEU A 255 -5.65 9.73 9.84
CA LEU A 255 -4.57 10.60 10.30
C LEU A 255 -3.28 10.40 9.49
N HIS A 256 -2.95 9.16 9.14
CA HIS A 256 -1.85 8.83 8.22
C HIS A 256 -2.00 9.49 6.82
N HIS A 257 -3.24 9.65 6.34
CA HIS A 257 -3.54 10.39 5.10
C HIS A 257 -3.60 11.91 5.26
N SER A 258 -3.40 12.44 6.46
CA SER A 258 -3.60 13.86 6.72
C SER A 258 -2.53 14.72 6.05
N ALA A 259 -2.96 15.82 5.45
CA ALA A 259 -2.07 16.85 4.88
C ALA A 259 -1.48 17.81 5.95
N ASP A 260 -1.69 17.53 7.24
CA ASP A 260 -1.10 18.28 8.35
C ASP A 260 0.30 17.73 8.67
N PRO A 261 1.38 18.55 8.59
CA PRO A 261 2.75 18.10 8.84
C PRO A 261 2.96 17.40 10.19
N ARG A 262 2.13 17.70 11.21
CA ARG A 262 2.19 17.06 12.54
C ARG A 262 1.85 15.57 12.50
N HIS A 263 1.21 15.09 11.43
CA HIS A 263 0.81 13.69 11.25
C HIS A 263 1.73 12.94 10.28
N TYR A 264 2.73 13.61 9.69
CA TYR A 264 3.63 13.00 8.72
C TYR A 264 4.47 11.90 9.38
N GLY A 265 4.65 10.79 8.66
CA GLY A 265 5.43 9.65 9.13
C GLY A 265 4.77 8.82 10.25
N ALA A 266 3.47 8.99 10.51
CA ALA A 266 2.73 8.23 11.52
C ALA A 266 1.85 7.11 10.93
N ASN A 267 1.53 6.09 11.75
CA ASN A 267 0.49 5.07 11.53
C ASN A 267 0.59 4.28 10.19
N PHE A 268 1.73 3.64 9.91
CA PHE A 268 1.91 2.79 8.73
C PHE A 268 1.28 1.39 8.86
N GLY A 269 0.89 0.97 10.07
CA GLY A 269 0.29 -0.33 10.34
C GLY A 269 -1.05 -0.52 9.63
N THR A 270 -1.41 -1.79 9.36
CA THR A 270 -2.69 -2.09 8.72
C THR A 270 -3.73 -2.58 9.72
N TRP A 271 -3.45 -3.60 10.51
CA TRP A 271 -4.42 -4.12 11.49
C TRP A 271 -4.00 -3.92 12.93
N ILE A 272 -2.77 -4.30 13.29
CA ILE A 272 -2.30 -4.25 14.68
C ILE A 272 -1.32 -3.07 14.90
N PRO A 273 -1.38 -2.38 16.04
CA PRO A 273 -0.55 -1.20 16.33
C PRO A 273 0.89 -1.54 16.76
N TRP A 274 1.26 -2.82 16.79
CA TRP A 274 2.55 -3.26 17.36
C TRP A 274 3.74 -2.74 16.57
N TRP A 275 3.66 -2.74 15.25
CA TRP A 275 4.76 -2.28 14.39
C TRP A 275 4.98 -0.77 14.52
N ASP A 276 3.91 0.01 14.53
CA ASP A 276 3.99 1.47 14.75
C ASP A 276 4.52 1.84 16.14
N GLN A 277 4.28 1.01 17.17
CA GLN A 277 4.92 1.20 18.46
C GLN A 277 6.41 0.88 18.42
N LEU A 278 6.79 -0.22 17.77
CA LEU A 278 8.20 -0.64 17.63
C LEU A 278 9.05 0.39 16.87
N THR A 279 8.46 1.12 15.92
CA THR A 279 9.13 2.19 15.16
C THR A 279 8.87 3.61 15.68
N GLY A 280 8.08 3.78 16.74
CA GLY A 280 7.70 5.09 17.26
C GLY A 280 6.79 5.93 16.35
N SER A 281 6.16 5.33 15.34
CA SER A 281 5.23 5.99 14.42
C SER A 281 3.77 5.96 14.87
N LEU A 282 3.44 5.37 16.02
CA LEU A 282 2.05 5.32 16.52
C LEU A 282 1.58 6.72 16.96
N CYS A 283 0.67 7.32 16.19
CA CYS A 283 -0.04 8.54 16.57
C CYS A 283 -1.51 8.25 16.91
N THR A 284 -1.96 8.74 18.06
CA THR A 284 -3.35 8.65 18.53
C THR A 284 -3.96 10.02 18.87
N ASP A 285 -3.24 11.11 18.63
CA ASP A 285 -3.77 12.46 18.82
C ASP A 285 -4.62 12.84 17.61
N PHE A 286 -5.87 13.25 17.82
CA PHE A 286 -6.81 13.55 16.75
C PHE A 286 -7.39 14.95 16.98
N SER A 287 -6.68 15.96 16.48
CA SER A 287 -6.97 17.37 16.73
C SER A 287 -7.87 17.98 15.64
N GLY A 288 -9.15 17.61 15.64
CA GLY A 288 -10.18 18.26 14.81
C GLY A 288 -10.39 17.63 13.42
N PRO A 289 -11.00 18.36 12.46
CA PRO A 289 -11.28 17.86 11.12
C PRO A 289 -9.99 17.76 10.29
N LEU A 290 -9.73 16.59 9.71
CA LEU A 290 -8.56 16.36 8.87
C LEU A 290 -8.76 16.92 7.45
N THR A 291 -7.72 17.55 6.93
CA THR A 291 -7.48 17.76 5.50
C THR A 291 -6.68 16.59 4.93
N PHE A 292 -6.90 16.27 3.65
CA PHE A 292 -6.26 15.16 2.94
C PHE A 292 -5.75 15.62 1.57
N GLY A 293 -4.91 14.81 0.93
CA GLY A 293 -4.27 15.11 -0.34
C GLY A 293 -2.79 15.48 -0.16
N VAL A 294 -2.11 15.71 -1.28
CA VAL A 294 -0.69 16.10 -1.34
C VAL A 294 -0.62 17.55 -1.83
N PRO A 295 0.24 18.41 -1.24
CA PRO A 295 0.40 19.80 -1.69
C PRO A 295 0.66 19.87 -3.21
N ALA A 296 0.01 20.82 -3.89
CA ALA A 296 0.07 20.91 -5.34
C ALA A 296 1.50 21.06 -5.91
N ALA A 297 2.42 21.67 -5.16
CA ALA A 297 3.83 21.82 -5.53
C ALA A 297 4.64 20.50 -5.45
N GLU A 298 4.19 19.52 -4.65
CA GLU A 298 4.86 18.22 -4.47
C GLU A 298 4.21 17.10 -5.30
N ARG A 299 3.06 17.39 -5.90
CA ARG A 299 2.19 16.41 -6.53
C ARG A 299 2.70 16.03 -7.92
N ASN A 300 2.97 14.75 -8.14
CA ASN A 300 3.53 14.22 -9.38
C ASN A 300 2.50 13.85 -10.47
N HIS A 301 1.20 14.06 -10.20
CA HIS A 301 0.12 13.71 -11.14
C HIS A 301 -1.18 14.52 -10.93
N ASP A 302 -1.96 14.66 -11.99
CA ASP A 302 -3.28 15.32 -12.00
C ASP A 302 -4.43 14.36 -11.64
N ASP A 303 -5.66 14.87 -11.50
CA ASP A 303 -6.87 14.08 -11.19
C ASP A 303 -7.42 13.25 -12.38
N HIS A 304 -6.55 12.65 -13.20
CA HIS A 304 -6.97 11.72 -14.25
C HIS A 304 -5.98 10.55 -14.44
N LEU A 305 -6.53 9.42 -14.90
CA LEU A 305 -5.87 8.11 -14.97
C LEU A 305 -4.49 8.13 -15.63
N LEU A 306 -4.38 8.77 -16.80
CA LEU A 306 -3.12 8.81 -17.56
C LEU A 306 -2.02 9.58 -16.82
N SER A 307 -2.37 10.69 -16.14
CA SER A 307 -1.39 11.42 -15.31
C SER A 307 -1.04 10.59 -14.08
N ALA A 308 -2.03 10.00 -13.38
CA ALA A 308 -1.79 9.12 -12.23
C ALA A 308 -0.94 7.88 -12.55
N TRP A 309 -0.93 7.41 -13.81
CA TRP A 309 -0.10 6.28 -14.25
C TRP A 309 1.30 6.69 -14.69
N LEU A 310 1.45 7.79 -15.42
CA LEU A 310 2.71 8.23 -16.04
C LEU A 310 3.51 9.23 -15.19
N GLY A 311 2.82 10.06 -14.40
CA GLY A 311 3.38 11.06 -13.49
C GLY A 311 4.44 10.50 -12.53
N PRO A 312 4.16 9.38 -11.82
CA PRO A 312 5.15 8.70 -10.99
C PRO A 312 6.45 8.41 -11.73
N PHE A 313 6.41 7.80 -12.92
CA PHE A 313 7.62 7.51 -13.70
C PHE A 313 8.37 8.78 -14.14
N ARG A 314 7.65 9.84 -14.52
CA ARG A 314 8.28 11.13 -14.86
C ARG A 314 9.01 11.75 -13.66
N SER A 315 8.44 11.65 -12.47
CA SER A 315 9.10 12.13 -11.24
C SER A 315 10.35 11.33 -10.85
N LEU A 316 10.59 10.16 -11.47
CA LEU A 316 11.81 9.37 -11.26
C LEU A 316 12.95 9.71 -12.23
N VAL A 317 12.72 10.52 -13.27
CA VAL A 317 13.74 10.86 -14.28
C VAL A 317 15.00 11.51 -13.66
N PRO A 318 14.91 12.46 -12.70
CA PRO A 318 16.10 13.02 -12.04
C PRO A 318 16.93 11.99 -11.25
N TYR A 319 16.32 10.87 -10.85
CA TYR A 319 16.98 9.78 -10.12
C TYR A 319 17.52 8.67 -11.05
N ALA A 320 17.30 8.77 -12.36
CA ALA A 320 17.72 7.75 -13.32
C ALA A 320 19.25 7.73 -13.52
N THR A 321 19.91 8.89 -13.56
CA THR A 321 21.35 9.01 -13.82
C THR A 321 22.20 8.34 -12.73
N PRO A 322 21.98 8.56 -11.42
CA PRO A 322 22.73 7.86 -10.38
C PRO A 322 22.47 6.35 -10.36
N LEU A 323 21.25 5.92 -10.68
CA LEU A 323 20.90 4.49 -10.73
C LEU A 323 21.58 3.80 -11.92
N ALA A 324 21.63 4.44 -13.08
CA ALA A 324 22.29 3.92 -14.27
C ALA A 324 23.80 3.74 -14.04
N LEU A 325 24.46 4.67 -13.36
CA LEU A 325 25.88 4.57 -12.98
C LEU A 325 26.13 3.39 -12.01
N LEU A 326 25.27 3.20 -11.01
CA LEU A 326 25.34 2.05 -10.09
C LEU A 326 25.17 0.71 -10.83
N PHE A 327 24.23 0.61 -11.77
CA PHE A 327 24.03 -0.60 -12.57
C PHE A 327 25.16 -0.84 -13.59
N ALA A 328 25.71 0.21 -14.21
CA ALA A 328 26.87 0.09 -15.11
C ALA A 328 28.11 -0.42 -14.36
N GLY A 329 28.36 0.10 -13.16
CA GLY A 329 29.42 -0.38 -12.26
C GLY A 329 29.22 -1.84 -11.84
N ALA A 330 27.99 -2.23 -11.47
CA ALA A 330 27.65 -3.61 -11.09
C ALA A 330 27.77 -4.62 -12.26
N LEU A 331 27.66 -4.17 -13.51
CA LEU A 331 27.81 -4.98 -14.72
C LEU A 331 29.23 -4.92 -15.32
N GLY A 332 30.17 -4.18 -14.71
CA GLY A 332 31.55 -4.07 -15.18
C GLY A 332 31.69 -3.40 -16.55
N MET A 333 30.73 -2.56 -16.95
CA MET A 333 30.79 -1.84 -18.24
C MET A 333 31.77 -0.65 -18.12
N PRO A 334 32.69 -0.44 -19.06
CA PRO A 334 33.63 0.68 -18.99
C PRO A 334 32.92 2.02 -19.14
N ALA A 335 33.31 3.01 -18.33
CA ALA A 335 32.63 4.30 -18.18
C ALA A 335 32.68 5.24 -19.41
N GLN A 336 33.34 4.86 -20.50
CA GLN A 336 33.54 5.69 -21.70
C GLN A 336 32.27 5.95 -22.54
N ALA A 337 31.12 5.39 -22.16
CA ALA A 337 29.85 5.70 -22.82
C ALA A 337 29.19 7.02 -22.34
N ALA A 338 29.74 7.67 -21.30
CA ALA A 338 29.15 8.88 -20.71
C ALA A 338 29.71 10.20 -21.27
N GLU A 339 30.93 10.22 -21.82
CA GLU A 339 31.62 11.46 -22.23
C GLU A 339 31.19 11.98 -23.62
N ALA A 340 30.32 11.26 -24.35
CA ALA A 340 29.89 11.61 -25.70
C ALA A 340 28.68 12.59 -25.77
N ALA A 341 28.36 13.27 -24.66
CA ALA A 341 27.17 14.13 -24.53
C ALA A 341 27.47 15.60 -24.16
N ASP A 342 28.72 15.94 -23.81
CA ASP A 342 29.10 17.27 -23.30
C ASP A 342 29.85 18.17 -24.30
N ASP A 343 30.02 17.75 -25.56
CA ASP A 343 30.68 18.56 -26.61
C ASP A 343 29.67 19.33 -27.48
N ASP A 344 28.96 20.30 -26.88
CA ASP A 344 28.44 21.47 -27.59
C ASP A 344 28.38 22.73 -26.69
N GLY A 345 29.34 23.63 -26.90
CA GLY A 345 28.98 25.05 -27.07
C GLY A 345 28.49 25.85 -25.85
N SER A 346 29.32 25.94 -24.80
CA SER A 346 29.51 27.15 -23.97
C SER A 346 28.28 28.00 -23.56
N ASN A 347 27.96 28.02 -22.27
CA ASN A 347 27.66 29.31 -21.61
C ASN A 347 27.97 29.24 -20.11
N ASP A 348 28.75 30.21 -19.63
CA ASP A 348 29.36 30.17 -18.29
C ASP A 348 28.37 30.46 -17.16
N ASN A 349 28.36 29.59 -16.13
CA ASN A 349 28.08 29.96 -14.73
C ASN A 349 28.39 28.78 -13.79
N GLU A 350 29.64 28.68 -13.33
CA GLU A 350 30.01 27.77 -12.24
C GLU A 350 29.94 28.47 -10.87
N SER A 351 29.22 27.83 -9.92
CA SER A 351 29.47 27.81 -8.46
C SER A 351 28.24 27.18 -7.78
N GLU A 352 28.32 26.20 -6.88
CA GLU A 352 29.42 25.32 -6.42
C GLU A 352 28.84 23.91 -6.19
N LEU A 353 29.68 22.86 -6.29
CA LEU A 353 29.29 21.49 -5.95
C LEU A 353 29.28 21.28 -4.42
N GLY A 354 28.10 20.99 -3.85
CA GLY A 354 27.92 20.64 -2.44
C GLY A 354 27.33 19.25 -2.24
N THR A 355 28.12 18.31 -1.75
CA THR A 355 27.75 16.90 -1.53
C THR A 355 27.09 16.70 -0.16
N GLU A 356 25.94 16.01 -0.13
CA GLU A 356 25.14 15.63 1.06
C GLU A 356 24.66 16.80 1.95
N ILE A 357 23.62 16.55 2.78
CA ILE A 357 23.58 16.83 4.23
C ILE A 357 22.18 16.46 4.81
N ILE A 358 22.04 16.44 6.13
CA ILE A 358 21.64 15.25 6.89
C ILE A 358 20.45 15.55 7.86
N VAL A 359 19.30 14.84 7.80
CA VAL A 359 18.05 15.16 8.57
C VAL A 359 18.13 14.80 10.06
N TYR A 360 17.97 15.78 10.95
CA TYR A 360 18.15 15.55 12.38
C TYR A 360 16.99 14.81 13.07
N SER A 361 17.34 13.88 13.97
CA SER A 361 16.45 13.12 14.84
C SER A 361 15.94 13.95 16.02
N SER A 362 14.94 13.45 16.78
CA SER A 362 14.35 14.11 17.95
C SER A 362 15.30 14.37 19.12
N ASP A 363 16.56 13.90 19.02
CA ASP A 363 17.68 14.14 19.92
C ASP A 363 18.71 15.17 19.41
N LYS A 364 18.43 15.82 18.27
CA LYS A 364 19.38 16.70 17.53
C LYS A 364 20.64 15.98 17.01
N SER A 365 20.52 14.74 16.51
CA SER A 365 21.58 14.05 15.72
C SER A 365 21.25 13.85 14.21
N PRO A 366 22.18 14.06 13.25
CA PRO A 366 21.92 14.15 11.79
C PRO A 366 21.75 12.83 10.98
N ARG A 367 20.77 12.67 10.05
CA ARG A 367 20.51 11.50 9.14
C ARG A 367 19.70 11.71 7.82
N VAL A 368 20.22 11.38 6.64
CA VAL A 368 19.48 11.43 5.33
C VAL A 368 18.58 10.19 5.13
N ALA A 369 17.53 10.14 4.28
CA ALA A 369 16.91 11.09 3.33
C ALA A 369 15.42 10.73 3.06
N GLY A 370 14.70 11.51 2.21
CA GLY A 370 13.70 10.94 1.28
C GLY A 370 12.29 11.59 1.18
N ALA A 371 12.16 12.61 0.33
CA ALA A 371 10.91 13.30 -0.08
C ALA A 371 10.16 14.16 0.98
N ALA A 372 9.56 15.27 0.52
CA ALA A 372 8.81 16.26 1.31
C ALA A 372 9.59 17.04 2.40
N GLN A 373 10.82 17.50 2.09
CA GLN A 373 11.50 18.55 2.86
C GLN A 373 12.26 19.51 1.94
N ARG A 374 11.61 20.64 1.59
CA ARG A 374 12.31 21.92 1.47
C ARG A 374 11.84 22.76 2.66
N VAL A 375 12.70 22.86 3.67
CA VAL A 375 12.56 23.89 4.69
C VAL A 375 12.82 25.21 3.96
N ASP A 376 11.89 26.15 4.01
CA ASP A 376 12.10 27.48 3.44
C ASP A 376 12.95 28.34 4.40
N GLU A 377 13.55 29.38 3.85
CA GLU A 377 14.50 30.24 4.57
C GLU A 377 13.82 30.92 5.79
N ALA A 378 12.53 31.24 5.67
CA ALA A 378 11.69 31.76 6.75
C ALA A 378 11.50 30.78 7.93
N THR A 379 11.59 29.47 7.70
CA THR A 379 11.54 28.45 8.77
C THR A 379 12.89 28.32 9.50
N LEU A 380 14.01 28.70 8.87
CA LEU A 380 15.33 28.73 9.52
C LEU A 380 15.48 29.96 10.44
N GLU A 381 14.98 31.12 10.01
CA GLU A 381 14.97 32.37 10.80
C GLU A 381 14.17 32.26 12.12
N GLN A 382 13.26 31.29 12.25
CA GLN A 382 12.40 31.16 13.44
C GLN A 382 13.11 30.60 14.69
N PHE A 383 14.36 30.11 14.56
CA PHE A 383 15.07 29.39 15.63
C PHE A 383 16.47 29.94 15.97
N GLU A 384 16.82 31.15 15.51
CA GLU A 384 17.99 31.86 16.05
C GLU A 384 17.75 32.25 17.52
N TYR A 385 18.34 31.47 18.43
CA TYR A 385 18.61 31.89 19.80
C TYR A 385 20.10 31.73 20.06
N ASP A 386 20.81 32.85 19.96
CA ASP A 386 22.18 33.01 20.44
C ASP A 386 22.24 32.79 21.96
N ASP A 387 23.00 31.78 22.40
CA ASP A 387 23.86 31.90 23.60
C ASP A 387 24.92 30.78 23.59
N ILE A 388 26.16 31.13 23.23
CA ILE A 388 27.26 30.17 23.13
C ILE A 388 27.98 29.95 24.47
N GLU A 389 27.70 30.74 25.51
CA GLU A 389 28.42 30.66 26.80
C GLU A 389 27.90 29.55 27.73
N ARG A 390 26.73 28.96 27.44
CA ARG A 390 26.09 27.97 28.32
C ARG A 390 26.48 26.49 28.10
N VAL A 391 27.47 26.22 27.24
CA VAL A 391 27.88 24.86 26.87
C VAL A 391 29.11 24.35 27.67
N LEU A 392 29.73 25.19 28.51
CA LEU A 392 30.95 24.86 29.27
C LEU A 392 30.79 24.95 30.81
N ALA A 393 29.59 24.67 31.34
CA ALA A 393 29.32 24.57 32.78
C ALA A 393 28.44 23.35 33.12
#